data_AF-A0A8T5R5R9-F1
#
_entry.id   AF-A0A8T5R5R9-F1
#
_cell.length_a   1.000
_cell.length_b   1.000
_cell.length_c   1.000
_cell.angle_alpha   90.00
_cell.angle_beta   90.00
_cell.angle_gamma   90.00
#
_symmetry.space_group_name_H-M   'P 1'
#
loop_
_entity.id
_entity.type
_entity.pdbx_description
1 polymer ?
#
loop_
_entity_poly.entity_id
_entity_poly.type
_entity_poly.pdbx_seq_one_letter_code
_entity_poly.pdbx_strand_id
1 'polypeptide(L)'
;MNEHICLICNDEGPVRVRLEHEQSGDRITLCSRCLRSNLRMKADIGDLHGRHLLEDVAADGSVQIWRSQHIMYLLPELDVPRAAPERRPLTLQGRA
;
A
#
# COMPACT_ATOMS: atom_id res chain seq x y z
N MET A 1 -15.85 1.48 -8.57
CA MET A 1 -15.60 0.05 -8.86
C MET A 1 -14.69 -0.49 -7.77
N ASN A 2 -15.28 -1.28 -6.86
CA ASN A 2 -14.70 -2.30 -5.96
C ASN A 2 -13.36 -2.02 -5.24
N GLU A 3 -13.29 -0.99 -4.41
CA GLU A 3 -12.09 -0.67 -3.60
C GLU A 3 -11.97 -1.50 -2.31
N HIS A 4 -12.13 -2.82 -2.39
CA HIS A 4 -12.13 -3.73 -1.22
C HIS A 4 -11.42 -5.07 -1.45
N ILE A 5 -10.58 -5.17 -2.49
CA ILE A 5 -9.85 -6.39 -2.80
C ILE A 5 -8.51 -6.38 -2.06
N CYS A 6 -8.19 -7.46 -1.35
CA CYS A 6 -6.89 -7.60 -0.71
C CYS A 6 -5.79 -7.82 -1.76
N LEU A 7 -4.74 -7.00 -1.78
CA LEU A 7 -3.63 -7.10 -2.74
C LEU A 7 -2.98 -8.50 -2.76
N ILE A 8 -2.82 -9.13 -1.58
CA ILE A 8 -2.06 -10.38 -1.44
C ILE A 8 -2.87 -11.62 -1.82
N CYS A 9 -4.10 -11.75 -1.31
CA CYS A 9 -4.90 -12.96 -1.49
C CYS A 9 -6.09 -12.78 -2.45
N ASN A 10 -6.24 -11.61 -3.05
CA ASN A 10 -7.32 -11.23 -3.96
C ASN A 10 -8.75 -11.44 -3.41
N ASP A 11 -8.87 -11.59 -2.09
CA ASP A 11 -10.14 -11.86 -1.41
C ASP A 11 -10.94 -10.57 -1.27
N GLU A 12 -12.23 -10.63 -1.59
CA GLU A 12 -13.18 -9.52 -1.49
C GLU A 12 -13.84 -9.52 -0.10
N GLY A 13 -13.94 -8.36 0.55
CA GLY A 13 -14.68 -8.30 1.81
C GLY A 13 -14.70 -6.94 2.50
N PRO A 14 -15.62 -6.74 3.46
CA PRO A 14 -15.90 -5.43 4.05
C PRO A 14 -14.81 -4.94 5.01
N VAL A 15 -14.03 -5.84 5.64
CA VAL A 15 -13.02 -5.48 6.65
C VAL A 15 -11.63 -5.55 6.03
N ARG A 16 -11.12 -4.38 5.63
CA ARG A 16 -9.78 -4.21 5.06
C ARG A 16 -9.12 -2.94 5.60
N VAL A 17 -7.80 -2.98 5.70
CA VAL A 17 -6.97 -1.83 6.07
C VAL A 17 -6.45 -1.20 4.79
N ARG A 18 -6.72 0.09 4.61
CA ARG A 18 -6.15 0.90 3.54
C ARG A 18 -4.81 1.45 4.00
N LEU A 19 -3.80 1.24 3.16
CA LEU A 19 -2.45 1.65 3.42
C LEU A 19 -1.94 2.52 2.27
N GLU A 20 -1.20 3.56 2.61
CA GLU A 20 -0.52 4.44 1.67
C GLU A 20 0.99 4.28 1.87
N HIS A 21 1.73 4.09 0.79
CA HIS A 21 3.18 4.00 0.84
C HIS A 21 3.77 5.37 1.17
N GLU A 22 4.64 5.43 2.18
CA GLU A 22 5.13 6.72 2.71
C GLU A 22 5.92 7.53 1.68
N GLN A 23 6.66 6.87 0.77
CA GLN A 23 7.51 7.55 -0.20
C GLN A 23 6.82 7.82 -1.55
N SER A 24 6.07 6.85 -2.09
CA SER A 24 5.47 6.96 -3.43
C SER A 24 4.03 7.46 -3.42
N GLY A 25 3.34 7.39 -2.28
CA GLY A 25 1.91 7.68 -2.19
C GLY A 25 1.02 6.59 -2.80
N ASP A 26 1.58 5.44 -3.20
CA ASP A 26 0.79 4.32 -3.71
C ASP A 26 -0.16 3.80 -2.66
N ARG A 27 -1.38 3.44 -3.07
CA ARG A 27 -2.43 2.99 -2.16
C ARG A 27 -2.77 1.54 -2.41
N ILE A 28 -2.81 0.78 -1.33
CA ILE A 28 -3.18 -0.64 -1.35
C ILE A 28 -4.24 -0.92 -0.30
N THR A 29 -4.92 -2.04 -0.48
CA THR A 29 -5.89 -2.56 0.48
C THR A 29 -5.44 -3.96 0.91
N LEU A 30 -5.34 -4.20 2.21
CA LEU A 30 -4.98 -5.50 2.76
C LEU A 30 -6.05 -6.04 3.70
N CYS A 31 -6.26 -7.36 3.66
CA CYS A 31 -7.05 -8.02 4.69
C CYS A 31 -6.29 -8.10 6.00
N SER A 32 -7.02 -8.09 7.10
CA SER A 32 -6.45 -8.17 8.46
C SER A 32 -5.60 -9.42 8.68
N ARG A 33 -5.81 -10.50 7.90
CA ARG A 33 -5.00 -11.72 7.94
C ARG A 33 -3.67 -11.50 7.23
N CYS A 34 -3.70 -11.09 5.96
CA CYS A 34 -2.50 -10.82 5.16
C CYS A 34 -1.64 -9.70 5.77
N LEU A 35 -2.26 -8.65 6.31
CA LEU A 35 -1.55 -7.60 7.04
C LEU A 35 -0.77 -8.20 8.21
N ARG A 36 -1.43 -8.96 9.09
CA ARG A 36 -0.77 -9.59 10.25
C ARG A 36 0.32 -10.59 9.86
N SER A 37 0.12 -11.35 8.79
CA SER A 37 1.10 -12.34 8.32
C SER A 37 2.37 -11.71 7.73
N ASN A 38 2.28 -10.49 7.19
CA ASN A 38 3.41 -9.79 6.58
C ASN A 38 3.97 -8.65 7.44
N LEU A 39 3.31 -8.33 8.55
CA LEU A 39 3.72 -7.28 9.46
C LEU A 39 5.05 -7.61 10.12
N ARG A 40 6.04 -6.73 9.95
CA ARG A 40 7.30 -6.79 10.69
C ARG A 40 7.23 -5.97 11.96
N MET A 41 6.82 -4.72 11.84
CA MET A 41 6.73 -3.77 12.95
C MET A 41 5.59 -2.80 12.69
N LYS A 42 5.07 -2.18 13.76
CA LYS A 42 4.12 -1.07 13.66
C LYS A 42 4.39 -0.04 14.75
N ALA A 43 4.04 1.20 14.48
CA ALA A 43 4.07 2.29 15.45
C ALA A 43 2.86 3.21 15.22
N ASP A 44 2.38 3.85 16.29
CA ASP A 44 1.43 4.94 16.16
C ASP A 44 2.10 6.15 15.47
N ILE A 45 1.37 6.85 14.61
CA ILE A 45 1.88 8.04 13.91
C ILE A 45 2.29 9.15 14.90
N GLY A 46 1.65 9.19 16.07
CA GLY A 46 1.97 10.12 17.14
C GLY A 46 3.19 9.71 17.99
N ASP A 47 3.68 8.47 17.87
CA ASP A 47 4.87 8.00 18.58
C ASP A 47 6.12 8.34 17.77
N LEU A 48 6.76 9.46 18.13
CA LEU A 48 7.99 9.93 17.48
C LEU A 48 9.12 8.89 17.56
N HIS A 49 9.27 8.22 18.70
CA HIS A 49 10.34 7.24 18.89
C HIS A 49 10.08 6.00 18.04
N GLY A 50 8.85 5.48 18.08
CA GLY A 50 8.43 4.37 17.24
C GLY A 50 8.61 4.67 15.75
N ARG A 51 8.29 5.89 15.30
CA ARG A 51 8.51 6.33 13.92
C ARG A 51 9.97 6.28 13.50
N HIS A 52 10.87 6.86 14.30
CA HIS A 52 12.30 6.86 13.98
C HIS A 52 12.84 5.43 13.88
N LEU A 53 12.40 4.53 14.75
CA LEU A 53 12.78 3.10 14.67
C LEU A 53 12.31 2.45 13.36
N LEU A 54 11.09 2.76 12.89
CA LEU A 54 10.62 2.23 11.61
C LEU A 54 11.44 2.78 10.43
N GLU A 55 11.77 4.07 10.45
CA GLU A 55 12.59 4.73 9.45
C GLU A 55 14.01 4.14 9.39
N ASP A 56 14.64 3.91 10.56
CA ASP A 56 15.96 3.30 10.67
C ASP A 56 15.97 1.87 10.10
N VAL A 57 14.94 1.06 10.39
CA VAL A 57 14.87 -0.30 9.84
C VAL A 57 14.56 -0.28 8.34
N ALA A 58 13.66 0.60 7.89
CA ALA A 58 13.35 0.73 6.46
C ALA A 58 14.55 1.19 5.62
N ALA A 59 15.52 1.88 6.23
CA ALA A 59 16.75 2.31 5.56
C ALA A 59 17.63 1.13 5.08
N ASP A 60 17.44 -0.09 5.60
CA ASP A 60 18.15 -1.28 5.12
C ASP A 60 17.64 -1.78 3.75
N GLY A 61 16.46 -1.31 3.31
CA GLY A 61 15.87 -1.59 2.01
C GLY A 61 15.13 -2.93 1.88
N SER A 62 15.10 -3.76 2.92
CA SER A 62 14.40 -5.06 2.93
C SER A 62 12.89 -4.92 3.17
N VAL A 63 12.47 -3.76 3.66
CA VAL A 63 11.10 -3.46 4.09
C VAL A 63 10.76 -2.01 3.77
N GLN A 64 9.46 -1.75 3.66
CA GLN A 64 8.88 -0.47 3.29
C GLN A 64 7.91 0.00 4.35
N ILE A 65 7.78 1.33 4.45
CA ILE A 65 6.86 1.99 5.37
C ILE A 65 5.55 2.26 4.65
N TRP A 66 4.49 1.70 5.23
CA TRP A 66 3.11 1.86 4.81
C TRP A 66 2.33 2.50 5.95
N ARG A 67 1.45 3.45 5.67
CA ARG A 67 0.68 4.14 6.71
C ARG A 67 -0.82 4.04 6.49
N SER A 68 -1.54 4.00 7.60
CA SER A 68 -2.98 4.26 7.68
C SER A 68 -3.21 5.64 8.29
N GLN A 69 -4.45 5.93 8.71
CA GLN A 69 -4.78 7.20 9.37
C GLN A 69 -4.02 7.42 10.69
N HIS A 70 -3.71 6.36 11.43
CA HIS A 70 -3.14 6.45 12.79
C HIS A 70 -1.90 5.58 13.02
N ILE A 71 -1.68 4.57 12.18
CA ILE A 71 -0.63 3.57 12.38
C ILE A 71 0.29 3.55 11.17
N MET A 72 1.59 3.50 11.41
CA MET A 72 2.63 3.15 10.46
C MET A 72 2.97 1.67 10.59
N TYR A 73 3.16 1.01 9.47
CA TYR A 73 3.41 -0.41 9.33
C TYR A 73 4.68 -0.59 8.53
N LEU A 74 5.53 -1.50 9.00
CA LEU A 74 6.71 -1.96 8.30
C LEU A 74 6.35 -3.30 7.65
N LEU A 75 6.26 -3.28 6.32
CA LEU A 75 5.88 -4.44 5.50
C LEU A 75 7.01 -4.76 4.52
N PRO A 76 7.14 -6.00 4.04
CA PRO A 76 8.02 -6.29 2.91
C PRO A 76 7.59 -5.48 1.67
N GLU A 77 8.43 -5.47 0.63
CA GLU A 77 8.03 -4.96 -0.67
C GLU A 77 6.78 -5.70 -1.17
N LEU A 78 5.73 -4.93 -1.48
CA LEU A 78 4.47 -5.44 -1.99
C LEU A 78 4.40 -5.08 -3.47
N ASP A 79 4.14 -6.08 -4.32
CA ASP A 79 3.96 -5.88 -5.75
C ASP A 79 2.65 -5.11 -5.98
N VAL A 80 2.74 -3.78 -6.04
CA VAL A 80 1.62 -2.93 -6.39
C VAL A 80 1.48 -3.01 -7.90
N PRO A 81 0.37 -3.57 -8.43
CA PRO A 81 0.12 -3.54 -9.85
C PRO A 81 0.04 -2.07 -10.26
N ARG A 82 1.12 -1.56 -10.87
CA ARG A 82 1.11 -0.25 -11.51
C ARG A 82 -0.07 -0.26 -12.46
N ALA A 83 -1.08 0.55 -12.16
CA ALA A 83 -2.16 0.78 -13.10
C ALA A 83 -1.49 1.15 -14.42
N ALA A 84 -1.63 0.28 -15.43
CA ALA A 84 -1.08 0.54 -16.74
C ALA A 84 -1.59 1.93 -17.14
N PRO A 85 -0.72 2.86 -17.62
CA PRO A 85 -1.19 4.16 -18.06
C PRO A 85 -2.30 3.91 -19.06
N GLU A 86 -3.51 4.39 -18.76
CA GLU A 86 -4.69 4.23 -19.60
C GLU A 86 -4.26 4.61 -21.02
N ARG A 87 -4.19 3.60 -21.91
CA ARG A 87 -3.94 3.85 -23.32
C ARG A 87 -5.11 4.70 -23.79
N ARG A 88 -4.90 6.02 -23.87
CA ARG A 88 -5.85 6.95 -24.49
C ARG A 88 -6.27 6.30 -25.81
N PRO A 89 -7.57 6.04 -26.04
CA PRO A 89 -8.01 5.66 -27.37
C PRO A 89 -7.64 6.82 -28.27
N LEU A 90 -6.72 6.60 -29.22
CA LEU A 90 -6.55 7.48 -30.36
C LEU A 90 -7.92 7.54 -31.01
N THR A 91 -8.62 8.66 -30.78
CA THR A 91 -9.77 9.04 -31.58
C THR A 91 -9.31 9.04 -33.02
N LEU A 92 -9.64 7.98 -33.76
CA LEU A 92 -9.78 8.02 -35.21
C LEU A 92 -10.89 9.04 -35.49
N GLN A 93 -10.53 10.32 -35.47
CA GLN A 93 -11.30 11.32 -36.17
C GLN A 93 -11.15 11.00 -37.66
N GLY A 94 -12.18 10.36 -38.20
CA GLY A 94 -12.40 10.36 -39.63
C GLY A 94 -12.55 11.79 -40.14
N ARG A 95 -11.89 12.07 -41.26
CA ARG A 95 -12.11 13.13 -42.27
C ARG A 95 -10.87 13.09 -43.16
N ALA A 96 -10.92 12.94 -44.47
CA ALA A 96 -11.99 12.98 -45.46
C ALA A 96 -11.56 12.13 -46.67
#